data_AF-A0A212C5Z8-F1
#
_entry.id   AF-A0A212C5Z8-F1
#
_cell.length_a   1.000
_cell.length_b   1.000
_cell.length_c   1.000
_cell.angle_alpha   90.00
_cell.angle_beta   90.00
_cell.angle_gamma   90.00
#
_symmetry.space_group_name_H-M   'P 1'
#
loop_
_entity.id
_entity.type
_entity.pdbx_description
1 polymer ?
#
loop_
_entity_poly.entity_id
_entity_poly.type
_entity_poly.pdbx_seq_one_letter_code
_entity_poly.pdbx_strand_id
1 'polypeptide(L)'
;MVPFLHSGKVNLKKPQHIFSILEDYGLDPNHIPENPHNIYFGRWIADGQRELIESYSVKKRHFIGNTSMDAGLSFIMANHGKVKKNDVVFDPFVG
;
A
#
# COMPACT_ATOMS: atom_id res chain seq x y z
N MET A 1 20.05 5.48 15.87
CA MET A 1 19.76 6.84 15.36
C MET A 1 20.81 7.15 14.30
N VAL A 2 20.44 7.13 13.01
CA VAL A 2 21.40 7.35 11.92
C VAL A 2 21.65 8.87 11.81
N PRO A 3 22.89 9.36 11.91
CA PRO A 3 23.17 10.79 11.91
C PRO A 3 23.05 11.34 10.47
N PHE A 4 22.06 12.21 10.22
CA PHE A 4 21.91 12.95 8.96
C PHE A 4 22.92 14.11 8.81
N LEU A 5 24.12 14.00 9.38
CA LEU A 5 25.14 15.07 9.44
C LEU A 5 26.02 15.16 8.17
N HIS A 6 25.44 14.97 6.98
CA HIS A 6 26.12 15.27 5.71
C HIS A 6 25.21 16.08 4.79
N SER A 7 25.78 17.07 4.11
CA SER A 7 25.13 18.00 3.17
C SER A 7 24.61 17.29 1.91
N GLY A 8 23.54 16.50 2.05
CA GLY A 8 22.82 15.93 0.92
C GLY A 8 22.23 17.04 0.06
N LYS A 9 22.47 17.01 -1.25
CA LYS A 9 21.87 17.97 -2.17
C LYS A 9 20.37 17.71 -2.28
N VAL A 10 19.57 18.74 -2.03
CA VAL A 10 18.12 18.68 -2.22
C VAL A 10 17.81 18.69 -3.72
N ASN A 11 17.05 17.70 -4.19
CA ASN A 11 16.56 17.64 -5.57
C ASN A 11 15.07 17.29 -5.57
N LEU A 12 14.23 18.28 -5.82
CA LEU A 12 12.77 18.14 -5.83
C LEU A 12 12.22 17.51 -7.13
N LYS A 13 13.02 17.39 -8.19
CA LYS A 13 12.59 16.85 -9.48
C LYS A 13 12.91 15.36 -9.63
N LYS A 14 14.09 14.95 -9.17
CA LYS A 14 14.60 13.58 -9.26
C LYS A 14 15.29 13.18 -7.96
N PRO A 15 14.53 13.03 -6.86
CA PRO A 15 15.10 12.63 -5.58
C PRO A 15 15.58 11.17 -5.64
N GLN A 16 16.73 10.88 -5.02
CA GLN A 16 17.17 9.49 -4.79
C GLN A 16 16.50 8.89 -3.54
N HIS A 17 16.14 9.76 -2.60
CA HIS A 17 15.45 9.42 -1.38
C HIS A 17 14.33 10.41 -1.17
N ILE A 18 13.13 9.89 -0.91
CA ILE A 18 11.99 10.69 -0.49
C ILE A 18 11.85 10.49 1.02
N PHE A 19 11.78 11.59 1.75
CA PHE A 19 11.53 11.58 3.18
C PHE A 19 10.18 12.24 3.43
N SER A 20 9.44 11.70 4.39
CA SER A 20 8.08 12.12 4.70
C SER A 20 7.93 12.31 6.20
N ILE A 21 7.14 13.32 6.56
CA ILE A 21 6.64 13.53 7.92
C ILE A 21 5.17 13.12 7.90
N LEU A 22 4.77 12.29 8.86
CA LEU A 22 3.38 11.93 9.11
C LEU A 22 3.00 12.41 10.51
N GLU A 23 1.94 13.21 10.58
CA GLU A 23 1.41 13.76 11.82
C GLU A 23 0.10 13.05 12.16
N ASP A 24 -0.01 12.53 13.37
CA ASP A 24 -1.19 11.83 13.87
C ASP A 24 -1.93 12.73 14.87
N TYR A 25 -3.10 13.22 14.46
CA TYR A 25 -3.99 14.07 15.26
C TYR A 25 -5.14 13.28 15.92
N GLY A 26 -5.07 11.94 15.91
CA GLY A 26 -6.13 11.09 16.46
C GLY A 26 -7.29 10.83 15.48
N LEU A 27 -8.31 10.13 15.98
CA LEU A 27 -9.42 9.61 15.17
C LEU A 27 -10.73 10.39 15.31
N ASP A 28 -10.83 11.33 16.25
CA ASP A 28 -12.05 12.15 16.43
C ASP A 28 -11.99 13.39 15.54
N PRO A 29 -12.74 13.44 14.43
CA PRO A 29 -12.72 14.58 13.53
C PRO A 29 -13.39 15.84 14.11
N ASN A 30 -14.18 15.70 15.18
CA ASN A 30 -14.88 16.84 15.79
C ASN A 30 -14.01 17.57 16.83
N HIS A 31 -12.92 16.95 17.29
CA HIS A 31 -12.04 17.49 18.32
C HIS A 31 -10.58 17.31 17.91
N ILE A 32 -10.19 17.95 16.80
CA ILE A 32 -8.81 17.92 16.32
C ILE A 32 -7.94 18.74 17.28
N PRO A 33 -6.91 18.15 17.92
CA PRO A 33 -6.02 18.88 18.82
C PRO A 33 -5.13 19.86 18.04
N GLU A 34 -4.68 20.93 18.71
CA GLU A 34 -3.78 21.94 18.11
C GLU A 34 -2.41 21.36 17.74
N ASN A 35 -1.94 20.36 18.49
CA ASN A 35 -0.67 19.68 18.25
C ASN A 35 -0.91 18.18 17.98
N PRO A 36 -0.14 17.56 17.07
CA PRO A 36 -0.26 16.13 16.81
C PRO A 36 0.17 15.33 18.05
N HIS A 37 -0.51 14.21 18.29
CA HIS A 37 -0.13 13.26 19.33
C HIS A 37 1.22 12.63 19.04
N ASN A 38 1.46 12.29 17.77
CA ASN A 38 2.71 11.69 17.32
C ASN A 38 3.16 12.32 16.00
N ILE A 39 4.47 12.45 15.84
CA ILE A 39 5.12 12.85 14.59
C ILE A 39 6.08 11.74 14.19
N TYR A 40 5.88 11.20 12.99
CA TYR A 40 6.72 10.14 12.43
C TYR A 40 7.53 10.69 11.26
N PHE A 41 8.84 10.47 11.30
CA PHE A 41 9.73 10.78 10.18
C PHE A 41 10.23 9.48 9.55
N GLY A 42 10.05 9.36 8.25
CA GLY A 42 10.36 8.13 7.52
C GLY A 42 10.96 8.37 6.14
N ARG A 43 11.65 7.35 5.64
CA ARG A 43 12.10 7.28 4.24
C ARG A 43 11.12 6.42 3.45
N TRP A 44 10.72 6.88 2.27
CA TRP A 44 9.96 6.08 1.32
C TRP A 44 10.80 4.88 0.85
N ILE A 45 10.25 3.67 1.03
CA ILE A 45 10.96 2.42 0.67
C ILE A 45 10.39 1.79 -0.59
N ALA A 46 9.07 1.83 -0.75
CA ALA A 46 8.38 1.22 -1.87
C ALA A 46 6.99 1.84 -2.06
N ASP A 47 6.53 1.79 -3.30
CA ASP A 47 5.15 2.11 -3.67
C ASP A 47 4.25 0.88 -3.51
N GLY A 48 2.97 1.12 -3.24
CA GLY A 48 1.96 0.07 -3.33
C GLY A 48 1.63 -0.26 -4.78
N GLN A 49 1.28 -1.52 -5.05
CA GLN A 49 1.03 -2.01 -6.42
C GLN A 49 -0.44 -1.90 -6.82
N ARG A 50 -1.03 -0.70 -6.65
CA ARG A 50 -2.48 -0.48 -6.86
C ARG A 50 -2.92 -0.72 -8.31
N GLU A 51 -2.03 -0.50 -9.26
CA GLU A 51 -2.20 -0.76 -10.69
C GLU A 51 -2.54 -2.22 -11.01
N LEU A 52 -2.17 -3.16 -10.14
CA LEU A 52 -2.52 -4.57 -10.30
C LEU A 52 -4.04 -4.79 -10.19
N ILE A 53 -4.73 -4.05 -9.33
CA ILE A 53 -6.19 -4.16 -9.19
C ILE A 53 -6.87 -3.89 -10.54
N GLU A 54 -6.41 -2.87 -11.25
CA GLU A 54 -6.95 -2.54 -12.57
C GLU A 54 -6.52 -3.52 -13.65
N SER A 55 -5.26 -3.98 -13.60
CA SER A 55 -4.70 -4.97 -14.54
C SER A 55 -5.46 -6.30 -14.49
N TYR A 56 -5.86 -6.73 -13.29
CA TYR A 56 -6.58 -7.99 -13.04
C TYR A 56 -8.10 -7.81 -12.88
N SER A 57 -8.63 -6.65 -13.25
CA SER A 57 -10.06 -6.34 -13.16
C SER A 57 -10.91 -7.40 -13.86
N VAL A 58 -12.01 -7.79 -13.23
CA VAL A 58 -12.99 -8.75 -13.79
C VAL A 58 -13.48 -8.32 -15.19
N LYS A 59 -13.59 -7.01 -15.43
CA LYS A 59 -14.03 -6.43 -16.71
C LYS A 59 -13.11 -6.75 -17.89
N LYS A 60 -11.85 -7.10 -17.63
CA LYS A 60 -10.85 -7.43 -18.65
C LYS A 60 -10.80 -8.93 -18.96
N ARG A 61 -11.59 -9.77 -18.26
CA ARG A 61 -11.63 -11.22 -18.45
C ARG A 61 -12.49 -11.61 -19.66
N HIS A 62 -12.16 -12.73 -20.30
CA HIS A 62 -12.99 -13.30 -21.37
C HIS A 62 -14.37 -13.77 -20.87
N PHE A 63 -14.46 -14.18 -19.61
CA PHE A 63 -15.70 -14.55 -18.95
C PHE A 63 -15.91 -13.67 -17.71
N ILE A 64 -17.11 -13.11 -17.60
CA ILE A 64 -17.50 -12.20 -16.52
C ILE A 64 -18.61 -12.89 -15.72
N GLY A 65 -18.25 -13.44 -14.56
CA GLY A 65 -19.20 -13.93 -13.57
C GLY A 65 -19.73 -12.78 -12.72
N ASN A 66 -21.02 -12.80 -12.38
CA ASN A 66 -21.64 -11.80 -11.51
C ASN A 66 -21.22 -11.93 -10.03
N THR A 67 -20.72 -13.10 -9.63
CA THR A 67 -20.23 -13.40 -8.27
C THR A 67 -18.70 -13.37 -8.16
N SER A 68 -17.99 -13.06 -9.24
CA SER A 68 -16.53 -13.11 -9.24
C SER A 68 -15.94 -12.07 -8.28
N MET A 69 -14.97 -12.51 -7.48
CA MET A 69 -14.28 -11.66 -6.52
C MET A 69 -13.48 -10.53 -7.20
N ASP A 70 -13.56 -9.32 -6.63
CA ASP A 70 -12.74 -8.19 -7.05
C ASP A 70 -11.24 -8.49 -6.91
N ALA A 71 -10.44 -7.92 -7.81
CA ALA A 71 -9.00 -8.17 -7.86
C ALA A 71 -8.29 -7.72 -6.57
N GLY A 72 -8.69 -6.57 -5.99
CA GLY A 72 -8.09 -6.06 -4.76
C GLY A 72 -8.32 -6.98 -3.57
N LEU A 73 -9.55 -7.47 -3.41
CA LEU A 73 -9.86 -8.42 -2.34
C LEU A 73 -9.13 -9.75 -2.54
N SER A 74 -9.05 -10.24 -3.78
CA SER A 74 -8.27 -11.43 -4.14
C SER A 74 -6.81 -11.32 -3.72
N PHE A 75 -6.16 -10.17 -3.96
CA PHE A 75 -4.76 -9.96 -3.55
C PHE A 75 -4.60 -9.92 -2.03
N ILE A 76 -5.55 -9.31 -1.31
CA ILE A 76 -5.53 -9.31 0.16
C ILE A 76 -5.65 -10.74 0.70
N MET A 77 -6.53 -11.57 0.13
CA MET A 77 -6.69 -12.97 0.53
C MET A 77 -5.44 -13.80 0.26
N ALA A 78 -4.81 -13.64 -0.92
CA ALA A 78 -3.55 -14.31 -1.24
C ALA A 78 -2.43 -13.90 -0.26
N ASN A 79 -2.36 -12.62 0.10
CA ASN A 79 -1.40 -12.12 1.09
C ASN A 79 -1.71 -12.66 2.50
N HIS A 80 -2.99 -12.75 2.88
CA HIS A 80 -3.42 -13.33 4.16
C HIS A 80 -3.02 -14.81 4.28
N GLY A 81 -3.17 -15.56 3.18
CA GLY A 81 -2.68 -16.94 3.06
C GLY A 81 -1.14 -17.06 2.97
N LYS A 82 -0.41 -15.93 2.93
CA LYS A 82 1.05 -15.86 2.76
C LYS A 82 1.55 -16.66 1.56
N VAL A 83 0.77 -16.68 0.48
CA VAL A 83 1.05 -17.45 -0.73
C VAL A 83 2.36 -16.96 -1.36
N LYS A 84 3.23 -17.90 -1.72
CA LYS A 84 4.52 -17.67 -2.36
C LYS A 84 4.60 -18.39 -3.69
N LYS A 85 5.64 -18.05 -4.45
CA LYS A 85 6.00 -18.79 -5.66
C LYS A 85 6.16 -20.27 -5.35
N ASN A 86 5.50 -21.11 -6.16
CA ASN A 86 5.44 -22.57 -6.05
C ASN A 86 4.50 -23.13 -4.96
N ASP A 87 3.73 -22.29 -4.27
CA ASP A 87 2.65 -22.79 -3.43
C ASP A 87 1.48 -23.30 -4.29
N VAL A 88 0.80 -24.34 -3.81
CA VAL A 88 -0.45 -24.83 -4.38
C VAL A 88 -1.60 -24.23 -3.57
N VAL A 89 -2.44 -23.44 -4.23
CA VAL A 89 -3.62 -22.81 -3.62
C VAL A 89 -4.87 -23.52 -4.12
N PHE A 90 -5.73 -23.94 -3.20
CA PHE A 90 -7.02 -24.55 -3.50
C PHE A 90 -8.14 -23.61 -3.06
N ASP A 91 -8.94 -23.16 -4.03
CA ASP A 91 -10.19 -22.44 -3.81
C ASP A 91 -11.34 -23.38 -4.22
N PRO A 92 -12.16 -23.88 -3.29
CA PRO A 92 -13.26 -24.77 -3.62
C PRO A 92 -14.46 -24.06 -4.29
N PHE A 93 -14.43 -22.73 -4.42
CA PHE A 93 -15.54 -21.91 -4.91
C PHE A 93 -15.08 -20.83 -5.94
N VAL A 94 -14.23 -21.21 -6.90
CA VAL A 94 -13.55 -20.32 -7.88
C VAL A 94 -14.40 -19.43 -8.81
N GLY A 95 -15.73 -19.54 -8.79
CA GLY A 95 -16.64 -18.90 -9.76
C GLY A 95 -16.77 -17.37 -9.63
#